data_AF-A0A9P3LSV9-F1
#
_entry.id   AF-A0A9P3LSV9-F1
#
_cell.length_a   1.000
_cell.length_b   1.000
_cell.length_c   1.000
_cell.angle_alpha   90.00
_cell.angle_beta   90.00
_cell.angle_gamma   90.00
#
_symmetry.space_group_name_H-M   'P 1'
#
loop_
_entity.id
_entity.type
_entity.pdbx_description
1 polymer ?
#
loop_
_entity_poly.entity_id
_entity_poly.type
_entity_poly.pdbx_seq_one_letter_code
_entity_poly.pdbx_strand_id
1 'polypeptide(L)'
;MPRSKRTRSPSVASSIDAPRRRSTRTSSLVATTPVAVVPKAKDLVPDTPVEFEVESIYGIRYLSQNRAQFNVKWKGFSVESNTWEPLENLDGCMELLQEFLLDTFAVPPGGKGRDSHNGDIHSRGQKGRSSTSSPSSRSDCDTDDDNQVPSLSPEANNKSSLKAFEDELNRNGSFYPVTIVNTQDNEGMPRGFICGTDPDYGTGVIPPNPEFFSSCDCAPGECNSPTNSCECVREGMKLNAFGVPSFDDDGRVSEKTYKVLWECGELCGCGPSCFTKASQRGRQAKLRIERLPKKGWGVFLDQEEAIEPRTFIARYIGELITEEVAEERGIAYDKNGATYLFDLDHNDNDEGNYCIDAFSYGNESRFFNHSCEPNMSVYLLTGSDSGGDENMLTLSFWTNRKISYGEELTFDYTGKFIPKWHAGHNIEFRGATAGNSTQRCYCGAKSCRQWIQF
;
A
#
# COMPACT_ATOMS: atom_id res chain seq x y z
N MET A 1 -23.31 66.63 10.13
CA MET A 1 -24.47 67.08 9.31
C MET A 1 -24.91 65.89 8.46
N PRO A 2 -26.23 65.64 8.29
CA PRO A 2 -27.15 64.85 9.14
C PRO A 2 -27.38 63.40 8.62
N ARG A 3 -27.64 62.37 9.44
CA ARG A 3 -28.91 61.86 10.04
C ARG A 3 -30.07 61.54 9.06
N SER A 4 -30.43 60.25 8.94
CA SER A 4 -31.81 59.72 8.73
C SER A 4 -31.78 58.18 8.96
N LYS A 5 -32.23 57.61 10.09
CA LYS A 5 -33.59 57.24 10.57
C LYS A 5 -34.33 56.13 9.78
N ARG A 6 -34.32 54.92 10.39
CA ARG A 6 -35.33 53.86 10.56
C ARG A 6 -36.65 53.90 9.74
N THR A 7 -37.10 52.72 9.30
CA THR A 7 -38.42 52.13 9.65
C THR A 7 -38.42 50.59 9.54
N ARG A 8 -38.99 49.90 10.56
CA ARG A 8 -39.57 48.53 10.56
C ARG A 8 -41.04 48.67 10.06
N SER A 9 -41.79 47.70 9.51
CA SER A 9 -42.28 46.37 9.95
C SER A 9 -43.40 45.94 8.93
N PRO A 10 -44.22 44.88 9.08
CA PRO A 10 -44.03 43.48 9.53
C PRO A 10 -44.77 42.39 8.65
N SER A 11 -44.52 41.12 8.97
CA SER A 11 -45.38 39.91 8.98
C SER A 11 -46.34 39.56 7.83
N VAL A 12 -46.29 38.31 7.34
CA VAL A 12 -47.42 37.35 7.38
C VAL A 12 -46.88 35.91 7.50
N ALA A 13 -47.37 35.18 8.50
CA ALA A 13 -47.25 33.73 8.66
C ALA A 13 -48.52 33.06 8.11
N SER A 14 -48.41 31.83 7.58
CA SER A 14 -49.59 30.98 7.36
C SER A 14 -49.25 29.52 7.61
N SER A 15 -49.45 29.12 8.86
CA SER A 15 -49.64 27.74 9.31
C SER A 15 -51.07 27.32 8.97
N ILE A 16 -51.26 26.11 8.42
CA ILE A 16 -52.58 25.45 8.37
C ILE A 16 -52.40 24.06 8.95
N ASP A 17 -53.21 23.77 9.96
CA ASP A 17 -53.16 22.59 10.82
C ASP A 17 -54.49 21.82 10.70
N ALA A 18 -54.39 20.49 10.87
CA ALA A 18 -55.43 19.52 11.22
C ALA A 18 -56.55 19.16 10.19
N PRO A 19 -57.14 17.93 10.22
CA PRO A 19 -57.29 17.08 11.41
C PRO A 19 -57.07 15.56 11.29
N ARG A 20 -56.69 14.99 12.45
CA ARG A 20 -56.91 13.58 12.83
C ARG A 20 -58.39 13.20 12.75
N ARG A 21 -58.69 12.00 12.23
CA ARG A 21 -59.94 11.27 12.56
C ARG A 21 -59.69 9.79 12.86
N ARG A 22 -60.55 9.32 13.76
CA ARG A 22 -60.50 8.14 14.61
C ARG A 22 -61.22 6.96 13.94
N SER A 23 -60.71 5.76 14.22
CA SER A 23 -61.33 4.42 14.14
C SER A 23 -62.85 4.35 13.92
N THR A 24 -63.27 3.54 12.94
CA THR A 24 -64.46 2.69 13.04
C THR A 24 -64.26 1.37 12.30
N ARG A 25 -64.48 0.29 13.04
CA ARG A 25 -64.48 -1.13 12.67
C ARG A 25 -65.85 -1.45 12.04
N THR A 26 -65.90 -2.06 10.86
CA THR A 26 -67.09 -2.77 10.37
C THR A 26 -66.65 -4.07 9.72
N SER A 27 -67.38 -5.14 10.07
CA SER A 27 -67.09 -6.52 9.75
C SER A 27 -67.75 -6.94 8.45
N SER A 28 -67.06 -7.68 7.61
CA SER A 28 -67.69 -8.58 6.64
C SER A 28 -66.79 -9.79 6.40
N LEU A 29 -67.30 -10.94 6.84
CA LEU A 29 -66.74 -12.27 6.62
C LEU A 29 -67.01 -12.68 5.17
N VAL A 30 -65.97 -12.99 4.41
CA VAL A 30 -66.05 -13.93 3.28
C VAL A 30 -64.81 -14.81 3.31
N ALA A 31 -65.04 -16.11 3.45
CA ALA A 31 -64.02 -17.14 3.53
C ALA A 31 -63.66 -17.65 2.13
N THR A 32 -62.36 -17.70 1.80
CA THR A 32 -61.84 -18.52 0.71
C THR A 32 -60.42 -18.98 1.03
N THR A 33 -60.31 -20.29 1.29
CA THR A 33 -59.18 -21.23 1.06
C THR A 33 -57.79 -20.94 1.66
N PRO A 34 -57.17 -21.92 2.37
CA PRO A 34 -55.89 -21.74 3.02
C PRO A 34 -54.74 -21.72 2.01
N VAL A 35 -54.05 -20.59 1.93
CA VAL A 35 -52.69 -20.52 1.39
C VAL A 35 -51.76 -21.18 2.40
N ALA A 36 -50.96 -22.14 1.95
CA ALA A 36 -49.93 -22.78 2.76
C ALA A 36 -48.99 -21.71 3.33
N VAL A 37 -49.09 -21.49 4.64
CA VAL A 37 -48.12 -20.70 5.39
C VAL A 37 -46.88 -21.57 5.51
N VAL A 38 -45.88 -21.29 4.69
CA VAL A 38 -44.50 -21.72 4.96
C VAL A 38 -44.16 -21.17 6.35
N PRO A 39 -43.84 -22.01 7.34
CA PRO A 39 -43.43 -21.52 8.64
C PRO A 39 -42.24 -20.59 8.45
N LYS A 40 -42.31 -19.38 9.01
CA LYS A 40 -41.12 -18.56 9.22
C LYS A 40 -40.18 -19.41 10.05
N ALA A 41 -39.10 -19.90 9.44
CA ALA A 41 -37.96 -20.47 10.15
C ALA A 41 -37.23 -19.34 10.88
N LYS A 42 -37.87 -18.83 11.94
CA LYS A 42 -37.16 -18.48 13.17
C LYS A 42 -37.28 -19.74 14.01
N ASP A 43 -36.17 -20.11 14.63
CA ASP A 43 -35.93 -21.35 15.38
C ASP A 43 -35.27 -22.43 14.52
N LEU A 44 -33.97 -22.23 14.34
CA LEU A 44 -32.89 -23.21 14.48
C LEU A 44 -31.57 -22.45 14.27
N VAL A 45 -31.30 -21.46 15.12
CA VAL A 45 -29.90 -21.13 15.42
C VAL A 45 -29.52 -22.19 16.45
N PRO A 46 -28.64 -23.16 16.15
CA PRO A 46 -28.18 -24.06 17.19
C PRO A 46 -27.61 -23.22 18.34
N ASP A 47 -28.11 -23.47 19.55
CA ASP A 47 -27.72 -22.79 20.80
C ASP A 47 -26.27 -23.14 21.25
N THR A 48 -25.53 -23.77 20.34
CA THR A 48 -24.14 -24.16 20.48
C THR A 48 -23.38 -23.56 19.30
N PRO A 49 -22.34 -22.74 19.54
CA PRO A 49 -21.47 -22.28 18.46
C PRO A 49 -20.98 -23.50 17.67
N VAL A 50 -21.17 -23.46 16.35
CA VAL A 50 -20.64 -24.50 15.48
C VAL A 50 -19.14 -24.29 15.43
N GLU A 51 -18.41 -25.17 16.10
CA GLU A 51 -16.95 -25.17 16.08
C GLU A 51 -16.48 -25.73 14.74
N PHE A 52 -15.63 -24.96 14.06
CA PHE A 52 -14.98 -25.37 12.81
C PHE A 52 -13.49 -25.58 13.10
N GLU A 53 -12.91 -26.62 12.51
CA GLU A 53 -11.49 -26.91 12.68
C GLU A 53 -10.67 -26.04 11.70
N VAL A 54 -9.66 -25.34 12.24
CA VAL A 54 -8.71 -24.55 11.46
C VAL A 54 -7.68 -25.48 10.84
N GLU A 55 -7.48 -25.37 9.52
CA GLU A 55 -6.46 -26.11 8.77
C GLU A 55 -5.13 -25.35 8.75
N SER A 56 -5.19 -24.03 8.56
CA SER A 56 -4.00 -23.14 8.58
C SER A 56 -4.41 -21.66 8.55
N ILE A 57 -3.47 -20.79 8.88
CA ILE A 57 -3.63 -19.32 8.81
C ILE A 57 -2.87 -18.82 7.58
N TYR A 58 -3.55 -18.06 6.72
CA TYR A 58 -3.04 -17.61 5.41
C TYR A 58 -2.59 -16.16 5.41
N GLY A 59 -3.03 -15.37 6.39
CA GLY A 59 -2.74 -13.94 6.44
C GLY A 59 -3.19 -13.32 7.75
N ILE A 60 -2.64 -12.15 8.01
CA ILE A 60 -3.05 -11.26 9.09
C ILE A 60 -3.38 -9.91 8.46
N ARG A 61 -4.43 -9.25 8.93
CA ARG A 61 -4.74 -7.86 8.61
C ARG A 61 -5.02 -7.09 9.87
N TYR A 62 -4.56 -5.85 9.91
CA TYR A 62 -4.91 -4.94 10.99
C TYR A 62 -6.10 -4.11 10.52
N LEU A 63 -7.14 -4.07 11.36
CA LEU A 63 -8.24 -3.13 11.23
C LEU A 63 -7.95 -1.92 12.10
N SER A 64 -8.64 -0.80 11.82
CA SER A 64 -8.55 0.40 12.65
C SER A 64 -8.74 0.09 14.15
N GLN A 65 -7.98 0.81 14.98
CA GLN A 65 -7.89 0.60 16.44
C GLN A 65 -7.18 -0.69 16.89
N ASN A 66 -6.08 -1.09 16.22
CA ASN A 66 -5.21 -2.18 16.67
C ASN A 66 -5.87 -3.57 16.77
N ARG A 67 -6.93 -3.81 15.99
CA ARG A 67 -7.62 -5.11 15.97
C ARG A 67 -7.13 -5.93 14.80
N ALA A 68 -6.43 -7.04 15.08
CA ALA A 68 -6.02 -7.98 14.06
C ALA A 68 -7.17 -8.92 13.68
N GLN A 69 -7.26 -9.24 12.39
CA GLN A 69 -8.00 -10.40 11.88
C GLN A 69 -7.06 -11.30 11.10
N PHE A 70 -7.35 -12.59 11.11
CA PHE A 70 -6.56 -13.63 10.50
C PHE A 70 -7.36 -14.28 9.37
N ASN A 71 -6.75 -14.49 8.21
CA ASN A 71 -7.37 -15.21 7.13
C ASN A 71 -7.26 -16.71 7.42
N VAL A 72 -8.38 -17.33 7.77
CA VAL A 72 -8.44 -18.71 8.24
C VAL A 72 -8.80 -19.62 7.07
N LYS A 73 -7.97 -20.64 6.84
CA LYS A 73 -8.31 -21.78 6.00
C LYS A 73 -8.99 -22.83 6.87
N TRP A 74 -10.25 -23.13 6.57
CA TRP A 74 -11.04 -24.13 7.28
C TRP A 74 -10.78 -25.53 6.74
N LYS A 75 -10.73 -26.53 7.64
CA LYS A 75 -10.47 -27.93 7.29
C LYS A 75 -11.61 -28.51 6.46
N GLY A 76 -11.26 -29.07 5.30
CA GLY A 76 -12.24 -29.67 4.38
C GLY A 76 -13.00 -28.68 3.48
N PHE A 77 -12.67 -27.39 3.55
CA PHE A 77 -13.23 -26.35 2.68
C PHE A 77 -12.21 -25.87 1.64
N SER A 78 -12.67 -25.24 0.55
CA SER A 78 -11.76 -24.64 -0.45
C SER A 78 -11.13 -23.34 0.08
N VAL A 79 -10.00 -22.91 -0.50
CA VAL A 79 -9.36 -21.63 -0.16
C VAL A 79 -10.25 -20.41 -0.47
N GLU A 80 -11.18 -20.54 -1.41
CA GLU A 80 -12.19 -19.52 -1.72
C GLU A 80 -13.18 -19.31 -0.57
N SER A 81 -13.29 -20.29 0.32
CA SER A 81 -14.15 -20.25 1.51
C SER A 81 -13.43 -19.69 2.74
N ASN A 82 -12.19 -19.19 2.60
CA ASN A 82 -11.46 -18.58 3.70
C ASN A 82 -12.19 -17.35 4.23
N THR A 83 -12.22 -17.20 5.55
CA THR A 83 -12.84 -16.04 6.21
C THR A 83 -11.82 -15.29 7.06
N TRP A 84 -12.10 -14.02 7.33
CA TRP A 84 -11.28 -13.19 8.20
C TRP A 84 -11.84 -13.23 9.62
N GLU A 85 -11.17 -13.95 10.49
CA GLU A 85 -11.58 -14.19 11.86
C GLU A 85 -10.77 -13.34 12.84
N PRO A 86 -11.39 -12.74 13.86
CA PRO A 86 -10.65 -12.02 14.89
C PRO A 86 -9.91 -13.01 15.80
N LEU A 87 -8.93 -12.51 16.58
CA LEU A 87 -8.08 -13.36 17.44
C LEU A 87 -8.92 -14.24 18.39
N GLU A 88 -10.03 -13.70 18.89
CA GLU A 88 -10.90 -14.39 19.85
C GLU A 88 -11.52 -15.68 19.27
N ASN A 89 -11.61 -15.79 17.95
CA ASN A 89 -12.15 -16.98 17.28
C ASN A 89 -11.09 -18.08 17.07
N LEU A 90 -9.83 -17.84 17.44
CA LEU A 90 -8.69 -18.75 17.18
C LEU A 90 -8.10 -19.42 18.43
N ASP A 91 -8.78 -19.33 19.57
CA ASP A 91 -8.29 -19.90 20.84
C ASP A 91 -7.97 -21.41 20.74
N GLY A 92 -8.70 -22.14 19.89
CA GLY A 92 -8.49 -23.57 19.64
C GLY A 92 -7.32 -23.94 18.72
N CYS A 93 -6.66 -22.97 18.06
CA CYS A 93 -5.61 -23.23 17.08
C CYS A 93 -4.36 -22.38 17.31
N MET A 94 -4.05 -22.09 18.57
CA MET A 94 -2.90 -21.25 18.96
C MET A 94 -1.56 -21.76 18.43
N GLU A 95 -1.39 -23.07 18.22
CA GLU A 95 -0.17 -23.64 17.63
C GLU A 95 -0.01 -23.26 16.14
N LEU A 96 -1.09 -23.36 15.35
CA LEU A 96 -1.10 -22.93 13.94
C LEU A 96 -0.94 -21.42 13.82
N LEU A 97 -1.54 -20.67 14.75
CA LEU A 97 -1.38 -19.23 14.82
C LEU A 97 0.07 -18.86 15.16
N GLN A 98 0.68 -19.53 16.15
CA GLN A 98 2.06 -19.30 16.53
C GLN A 98 3.02 -19.70 15.40
N GLU A 99 2.79 -20.82 14.72
CA GLU A 99 3.55 -21.25 13.55
C GLU A 99 3.43 -20.21 12.42
N PHE A 100 2.22 -19.75 12.11
CA PHE A 100 2.01 -18.71 11.10
C PHE A 100 2.71 -17.41 11.49
N LEU A 101 2.59 -16.96 12.74
CA LEU A 101 3.26 -15.75 13.22
C LEU A 101 4.78 -15.93 13.20
N LEU A 102 5.30 -17.12 13.54
CA LEU A 102 6.72 -17.43 13.42
C LEU A 102 7.16 -17.58 11.96
N ASP A 103 6.36 -18.07 11.03
CA ASP A 103 6.73 -18.18 9.62
C ASP A 103 6.59 -16.83 8.87
N THR A 104 5.66 -15.99 9.34
CA THR A 104 5.40 -14.65 8.82
C THR A 104 6.39 -13.63 9.39
N PHE A 105 6.78 -13.77 10.66
CA PHE A 105 7.61 -12.81 11.39
C PHE A 105 8.94 -13.37 11.92
N ALA A 106 9.18 -14.68 11.88
CA ALA A 106 10.50 -15.25 12.16
C ALA A 106 11.30 -15.50 10.87
N VAL A 107 12.60 -15.26 11.02
CA VAL A 107 13.61 -15.30 9.96
C VAL A 107 14.03 -16.75 9.72
N PRO A 108 14.00 -17.27 8.49
CA PRO A 108 14.64 -18.54 8.18
C PRO A 108 16.15 -18.42 8.44
N PRO A 109 16.81 -19.40 9.10
CA PRO A 109 18.26 -19.38 9.20
C PRO A 109 18.84 -19.43 7.78
N GLY A 110 19.43 -18.30 7.36
CA GLY A 110 20.04 -18.13 6.06
C GLY A 110 21.00 -19.27 5.73
N GLY A 111 20.90 -19.75 4.49
CA GLY A 111 21.75 -20.79 3.93
C GLY A 111 23.23 -20.49 4.14
N LYS A 112 23.96 -21.52 4.53
CA LYS A 112 25.41 -21.51 4.82
C LYS A 112 26.18 -20.71 3.76
N GLY A 113 26.56 -19.49 4.13
CA GLY A 113 27.66 -18.78 3.49
C GLY A 113 28.90 -19.65 3.58
N ARG A 114 29.55 -19.89 2.45
CA ARG A 114 30.84 -20.57 2.40
C ARG A 114 31.86 -19.71 3.13
N ASP A 115 32.29 -20.18 4.31
CA ASP A 115 33.41 -19.63 5.04
C ASP A 115 34.65 -19.57 4.13
N SER A 116 35.08 -18.34 3.83
CA SER A 116 36.38 -18.09 3.23
C SER A 116 37.41 -18.03 4.36
N HIS A 117 37.92 -19.19 4.76
CA HIS A 117 39.12 -19.26 5.57
C HIS A 117 40.35 -19.04 4.68
N ASN A 118 41.13 -18.00 4.96
CA ASN A 118 42.51 -17.90 4.53
C ASN A 118 43.39 -17.72 5.77
N GLY A 119 44.34 -18.63 5.98
CA GLY A 119 45.23 -18.64 7.15
C GLY A 119 45.86 -20.00 7.47
N ASP A 120 46.60 -20.53 6.50
CA ASP A 120 47.94 -21.12 6.66
C ASP A 120 48.28 -22.22 7.71
N ILE A 121 48.94 -23.27 7.17
CA ILE A 121 50.12 -24.00 7.69
C ILE A 121 49.96 -25.42 8.31
N HIS A 122 50.63 -26.37 7.61
CA HIS A 122 51.23 -27.66 8.00
C HIS A 122 50.36 -28.81 8.57
N SER A 123 50.21 -29.90 7.80
CA SER A 123 51.11 -31.07 7.81
C SER A 123 50.43 -32.41 7.40
N ARG A 124 51.14 -33.17 6.55
CA ARG A 124 51.21 -34.64 6.39
C ARG A 124 50.02 -35.53 6.80
N GLY A 125 49.61 -36.40 5.87
CA GLY A 125 49.37 -37.82 6.23
C GLY A 125 48.29 -38.60 5.46
N GLN A 126 48.74 -39.43 4.51
CA GLN A 126 48.28 -40.81 4.23
C GLN A 126 46.82 -41.14 3.77
N LYS A 127 46.75 -41.53 2.48
CA LYS A 127 46.24 -42.79 1.89
C LYS A 127 45.08 -43.60 2.54
N GLY A 128 44.09 -43.92 1.70
CA GLY A 128 43.22 -45.12 1.72
C GLY A 128 41.87 -44.81 1.05
N ARG A 129 41.59 -45.08 -0.23
CA ARG A 129 41.38 -46.34 -1.00
C ARG A 129 40.08 -47.10 -0.65
N SER A 130 39.26 -47.33 -1.70
CA SER A 130 38.19 -48.35 -1.90
C SER A 130 36.89 -48.21 -1.07
N SER A 131 35.69 -48.56 -1.53
CA SER A 131 35.21 -49.19 -2.77
C SER A 131 33.67 -49.15 -2.83
N THR A 132 33.16 -49.20 -4.05
CA THR A 132 31.82 -49.54 -4.54
C THR A 132 31.15 -50.76 -3.88
N SER A 133 29.81 -50.74 -3.74
CA SER A 133 28.91 -51.80 -4.26
C SER A 133 27.42 -51.48 -4.04
N SER A 134 26.63 -51.63 -5.10
CA SER A 134 25.16 -51.79 -5.11
C SER A 134 24.85 -53.29 -5.26
N PRO A 135 23.59 -53.72 -5.54
CA PRO A 135 22.37 -53.68 -4.74
C PRO A 135 21.80 -55.12 -4.54
N SER A 136 20.75 -55.30 -3.71
CA SER A 136 19.95 -56.53 -3.79
C SER A 136 18.49 -56.32 -3.38
N SER A 137 17.62 -56.95 -4.17
CA SER A 137 16.17 -56.92 -4.22
C SER A 137 15.47 -57.92 -3.30
N ARG A 138 14.17 -57.65 -3.04
CA ARG A 138 13.01 -58.53 -2.69
C ARG A 138 12.01 -57.70 -1.86
N SER A 139 10.69 -57.83 -1.87
CA SER A 139 9.62 -58.31 -2.75
C SER A 139 8.32 -58.19 -1.92
N ASP A 140 7.35 -57.41 -2.41
CA ASP A 140 5.87 -57.39 -2.26
C ASP A 140 5.11 -57.65 -0.93
N CYS A 141 3.90 -57.05 -0.91
CA CYS A 141 2.72 -57.09 -0.01
C CYS A 141 2.63 -55.90 0.97
N ASP A 142 1.53 -55.15 1.15
CA ASP A 142 0.13 -55.26 0.74
C ASP A 142 -0.51 -53.86 0.61
N THR A 143 -1.69 -53.84 0.00
CA THR A 143 -2.62 -52.73 -0.27
C THR A 143 -2.95 -51.82 0.92
N ASP A 144 -2.99 -50.51 0.68
CA ASP A 144 -3.93 -49.60 1.36
C ASP A 144 -4.29 -48.39 0.47
N ASP A 145 -5.55 -47.99 0.60
CA ASP A 145 -6.37 -47.09 -0.19
C ASP A 145 -5.91 -45.62 -0.08
N ASP A 146 -5.34 -45.08 -1.17
CA ASP A 146 -4.80 -43.72 -1.25
C ASP A 146 -5.93 -42.72 -1.56
N ASN A 147 -6.57 -42.18 -0.53
CA ASN A 147 -7.38 -40.97 -0.66
C ASN A 147 -6.46 -39.74 -0.61
N GLN A 148 -5.54 -39.63 -1.58
CA GLN A 148 -4.72 -38.44 -1.79
C GLN A 148 -5.54 -37.36 -2.49
N VAL A 149 -5.99 -36.38 -1.71
CA VAL A 149 -6.28 -35.05 -2.25
C VAL A 149 -4.98 -34.55 -2.91
N PRO A 150 -4.97 -34.13 -4.19
CA PRO A 150 -3.74 -33.73 -4.84
C PRO A 150 -3.17 -32.49 -4.16
N SER A 151 -2.09 -32.64 -3.38
CA SER A 151 -1.32 -31.51 -2.88
C SER A 151 -0.65 -30.84 -4.08
N LEU A 152 -1.03 -29.61 -4.39
CA LEU A 152 -0.41 -28.83 -5.46
C LEU A 152 1.10 -28.71 -5.19
N SER A 153 1.92 -28.81 -6.25
CA SER A 153 3.37 -28.63 -6.12
C SER A 153 3.68 -27.21 -5.62
N PRO A 154 4.83 -26.99 -4.95
CA PRO A 154 5.25 -25.64 -4.52
C PRO A 154 5.21 -24.60 -5.65
N GLU A 155 5.51 -25.02 -6.88
CA GLU A 155 5.45 -24.18 -8.09
C GLU A 155 4.02 -23.78 -8.47
N ALA A 156 3.05 -24.69 -8.33
CA ALA A 156 1.64 -24.41 -8.58
C ALA A 156 1.06 -23.49 -7.48
N ASN A 157 1.44 -23.70 -6.22
CA ASN A 157 1.06 -22.83 -5.11
C ASN A 157 1.58 -21.41 -5.31
N ASN A 158 2.84 -21.24 -5.71
CA ASN A 158 3.42 -19.90 -5.90
C ASN A 158 2.83 -19.17 -7.11
N LYS A 159 2.51 -19.88 -8.20
CA LYS A 159 1.77 -19.29 -9.33
C LYS A 159 0.36 -18.83 -8.93
N SER A 160 -0.34 -19.62 -8.13
CA SER A 160 -1.67 -19.23 -7.62
C SER A 160 -1.60 -18.02 -6.68
N SER A 161 -0.57 -17.94 -5.85
CA SER A 161 -0.29 -16.80 -4.97
C SER A 161 0.01 -15.52 -5.75
N LEU A 162 0.83 -15.59 -6.81
CA LEU A 162 1.10 -14.46 -7.70
C LEU A 162 -0.18 -13.94 -8.37
N LYS A 163 -1.03 -14.84 -8.86
CA LYS A 163 -2.29 -14.46 -9.49
C LYS A 163 -3.27 -13.83 -8.50
N ALA A 164 -3.41 -14.41 -7.31
CA ALA A 164 -4.26 -13.84 -6.27
C ALA A 164 -3.81 -12.43 -5.87
N PHE A 165 -2.49 -12.19 -5.78
CA PHE A 165 -1.95 -10.88 -5.48
C PHE A 165 -2.13 -9.88 -6.63
N GLU A 166 -1.96 -10.32 -7.89
CA GLU A 166 -2.28 -9.52 -9.07
C GLU A 166 -3.76 -9.09 -9.07
N ASP A 167 -4.67 -10.02 -8.78
CA ASP A 167 -6.10 -9.73 -8.69
C ASP A 167 -6.40 -8.76 -7.55
N GLU A 168 -5.63 -8.82 -6.45
CA GLU A 168 -5.72 -7.90 -5.32
C GLU A 168 -5.34 -6.46 -5.72
N LEU A 169 -4.16 -6.28 -6.31
CA LEU A 169 -3.69 -4.98 -6.81
C LEU A 169 -4.66 -4.35 -7.83
N ASN A 170 -5.42 -5.19 -8.53
CA ASN A 170 -6.39 -4.78 -9.54
C ASN A 170 -7.84 -4.81 -9.04
N ARG A 171 -8.12 -5.14 -7.77
CA ARG A 171 -9.49 -5.32 -7.25
C ARG A 171 -10.36 -4.08 -7.47
N ASN A 172 -9.76 -2.90 -7.36
CA ASN A 172 -10.44 -1.61 -7.59
C ASN A 172 -10.55 -1.24 -9.09
N GLY A 173 -10.27 -2.17 -10.01
CA GLY A 173 -10.64 -2.07 -11.42
C GLY A 173 -10.08 -0.85 -12.14
N SER A 174 -8.83 -0.47 -11.84
CA SER A 174 -8.16 0.61 -12.57
C SER A 174 -8.09 0.26 -14.06
N PHE A 175 -8.40 1.23 -14.93
CA PHE A 175 -8.16 1.13 -16.38
C PHE A 175 -6.69 0.82 -16.73
N TYR A 176 -5.81 0.97 -15.74
CA TYR A 176 -4.38 0.79 -15.81
C TYR A 176 -3.95 -0.38 -14.91
N PRO A 177 -4.07 -1.64 -15.39
CA PRO A 177 -3.78 -2.81 -14.58
C PRO A 177 -2.30 -2.95 -14.21
N VAL A 178 -2.05 -3.70 -13.13
CA VAL A 178 -0.73 -4.24 -12.79
C VAL A 178 -0.68 -5.71 -13.17
N THR A 179 0.36 -6.15 -13.86
CA THR A 179 0.63 -7.58 -14.14
C THR A 179 1.83 -8.07 -13.33
N ILE A 180 1.91 -9.37 -13.06
CA ILE A 180 3.02 -9.95 -12.30
C ILE A 180 3.67 -11.09 -13.07
N VAL A 181 4.99 -10.99 -13.24
CA VAL A 181 5.78 -11.95 -14.02
C VAL A 181 6.98 -12.44 -13.21
N ASN A 182 7.07 -13.75 -13.00
CA ASN A 182 8.28 -14.40 -12.52
C ASN A 182 8.74 -15.49 -13.48
N THR A 183 9.93 -15.30 -14.04
CA THR A 183 10.60 -16.27 -14.92
C THR A 183 11.97 -16.69 -14.38
N GLN A 184 12.37 -16.20 -13.21
CA GLN A 184 13.73 -16.34 -12.68
C GLN A 184 13.85 -17.46 -11.66
N ASP A 185 12.85 -17.59 -10.79
CA ASP A 185 12.85 -18.51 -9.67
C ASP A 185 11.40 -18.91 -9.31
N ASN A 186 11.25 -19.69 -8.24
CA ASN A 186 9.94 -20.08 -7.70
C ASN A 186 9.46 -19.11 -6.61
N GLU A 187 10.01 -17.90 -6.50
CA GLU A 187 9.62 -16.94 -5.46
C GLU A 187 8.18 -16.45 -5.70
N GLY A 188 7.33 -16.56 -4.67
CA GLY A 188 5.98 -16.00 -4.65
C GLY A 188 5.97 -14.54 -4.19
N MET A 189 4.77 -13.99 -3.99
CA MET A 189 4.63 -12.68 -3.35
C MET A 189 4.87 -12.79 -1.84
N PRO A 190 5.28 -11.70 -1.16
CA PRO A 190 5.39 -11.68 0.29
C PRO A 190 4.08 -12.17 0.93
N ARG A 191 4.17 -13.19 1.78
CA ARG A 191 3.01 -13.75 2.48
C ARG A 191 2.45 -12.71 3.45
N GLY A 192 1.12 -12.65 3.55
CA GLY A 192 0.45 -11.71 4.44
C GLY A 192 0.53 -10.23 4.02
N PHE A 193 1.01 -9.91 2.82
CA PHE A 193 0.98 -8.54 2.34
C PHE A 193 -0.43 -8.11 1.95
N ILE A 194 -0.82 -6.90 2.35
CA ILE A 194 -2.16 -6.33 2.18
C ILE A 194 -2.09 -5.17 1.18
N CYS A 195 -2.90 -5.25 0.13
CA CYS A 195 -3.03 -4.14 -0.83
C CYS A 195 -3.88 -3.01 -0.23
N GLY A 196 -3.35 -1.79 -0.29
CA GLY A 196 -3.98 -0.57 0.21
C GLY A 196 -3.93 0.56 -0.80
N THR A 197 -4.94 1.43 -0.77
CA THR A 197 -4.94 2.68 -1.55
C THR A 197 -4.51 3.88 -0.72
N ASP A 198 -4.77 3.85 0.59
CA ASP A 198 -4.57 4.97 1.52
C ASP A 198 -3.74 4.51 2.73
N PRO A 199 -3.08 5.42 3.48
CA PRO A 199 -2.26 5.05 4.63
C PRO A 199 -3.02 4.23 5.67
N ASP A 200 -2.35 3.23 6.25
CA ASP A 200 -2.84 2.53 7.43
C ASP A 200 -2.26 3.19 8.69
N TYR A 201 -3.09 3.66 9.61
CA TYR A 201 -2.58 4.36 10.80
C TYR A 201 -2.23 3.36 11.89
N GLY A 202 -0.93 3.15 12.09
CA GLY A 202 -0.38 2.21 13.05
C GLY A 202 -0.57 2.61 14.51
N THR A 203 -0.09 1.75 15.42
CA THR A 203 -0.19 2.00 16.87
C THR A 203 0.48 3.33 17.25
N GLY A 204 -0.23 4.16 18.01
CA GLY A 204 0.31 5.43 18.52
C GLY A 204 0.22 6.60 17.53
N VAL A 205 -0.16 6.35 16.28
CA VAL A 205 -0.41 7.39 15.28
C VAL A 205 -1.83 7.90 15.40
N ILE A 206 -1.98 9.21 15.55
CA ILE A 206 -3.29 9.87 15.60
C ILE A 206 -3.64 10.26 14.16
N PRO A 207 -4.75 9.81 13.57
CA PRO A 207 -5.13 10.22 12.22
C PRO A 207 -5.50 11.71 12.17
N PRO A 208 -5.36 12.36 11.00
CA PRO A 208 -5.60 13.79 10.87
C PRO A 208 -7.09 14.07 11.04
N ASN A 209 -7.44 15.10 11.83
CA ASN A 209 -8.84 15.43 12.08
C ASN A 209 -9.42 16.27 10.93
N PRO A 210 -10.44 15.80 10.20
CA PRO A 210 -11.05 16.50 9.07
C PRO A 210 -11.57 17.90 9.38
N GLU A 211 -11.88 18.21 10.64
CA GLU A 211 -12.36 19.54 11.05
C GLU A 211 -11.32 20.65 10.85
N PHE A 212 -10.03 20.29 10.77
CA PHE A 212 -8.92 21.23 10.54
C PHE A 212 -8.45 21.26 9.08
N PHE A 213 -9.11 20.50 8.19
CA PHE A 213 -8.66 20.39 6.80
C PHE A 213 -8.91 21.71 6.08
N SER A 214 -7.88 22.18 5.39
CA SER A 214 -8.02 23.32 4.48
C SER A 214 -8.82 22.92 3.25
N SER A 215 -9.79 23.74 2.85
CA SER A 215 -10.63 23.51 1.68
C SER A 215 -10.86 24.80 0.89
N CYS A 216 -11.11 24.69 -0.42
CA CYS A 216 -11.50 25.83 -1.25
C CYS A 216 -13.00 25.79 -1.59
N ASP A 217 -13.61 26.97 -1.75
CA ASP A 217 -15.01 27.14 -2.18
C ASP A 217 -15.16 27.29 -3.70
N CYS A 218 -14.10 27.00 -4.47
CA CYS A 218 -14.10 27.15 -5.93
C CYS A 218 -15.17 26.26 -6.58
N ALA A 219 -15.86 26.78 -7.60
CA ALA A 219 -16.71 25.94 -8.44
C ALA A 219 -15.85 25.03 -9.35
N PRO A 220 -16.42 23.95 -9.91
CA PRO A 220 -15.71 23.09 -10.85
C PRO A 220 -15.06 23.86 -12.00
N GLY A 221 -13.74 23.68 -12.18
CA GLY A 221 -12.94 24.36 -13.20
C GLY A 221 -12.34 25.71 -12.79
N GLU A 222 -12.75 26.31 -11.66
CA GLU A 222 -12.26 27.63 -11.25
C GLU A 222 -10.88 27.59 -10.60
N CYS A 223 -10.43 26.43 -10.11
CA CYS A 223 -9.09 26.32 -9.53
C CYS A 223 -7.98 26.61 -10.55
N ASN A 224 -8.25 26.45 -11.85
CA ASN A 224 -7.29 26.71 -12.93
C ASN A 224 -7.35 28.18 -13.43
N SER A 225 -7.98 29.08 -12.66
CA SER A 225 -8.10 30.48 -13.06
C SER A 225 -6.73 31.18 -13.03
N PRO A 226 -6.40 32.02 -14.05
CA PRO A 226 -5.19 32.84 -14.06
C PRO A 226 -5.05 33.79 -12.86
N THR A 227 -6.15 34.04 -12.14
CA THR A 227 -6.17 34.87 -10.94
C THR A 227 -5.65 34.14 -9.70
N ASN A 228 -5.39 32.83 -9.76
CA ASN A 228 -4.96 31.98 -8.63
C ASN A 228 -5.75 32.23 -7.35
N SER A 229 -7.07 32.40 -7.47
CA SER A 229 -7.96 32.68 -6.33
C SER A 229 -8.27 31.45 -5.49
N CYS A 230 -7.88 30.25 -5.92
CA CYS A 230 -8.04 29.03 -5.16
C CYS A 230 -7.10 29.01 -3.95
N GLU A 231 -7.67 28.83 -2.76
CA GLU A 231 -6.93 28.72 -1.52
C GLU A 231 -5.87 27.60 -1.56
N CYS A 232 -6.22 26.40 -2.02
CA CYS A 232 -5.29 25.28 -2.12
C CYS A 232 -4.10 25.59 -3.06
N VAL A 233 -4.35 26.26 -4.19
CA VAL A 233 -3.28 26.67 -5.12
C VAL A 233 -2.37 27.70 -4.45
N ARG A 234 -2.95 28.66 -3.74
CA ARG A 234 -2.20 29.69 -3.00
C ARG A 234 -1.37 29.10 -1.87
N GLU A 235 -1.88 28.13 -1.12
CA GLU A 235 -1.09 27.44 -0.08
C GLU A 235 0.07 26.66 -0.70
N GLY A 236 -0.17 25.90 -1.78
CA GLY A 236 0.92 25.24 -2.52
C GLY A 236 1.99 26.22 -3.02
N MET A 237 1.58 27.39 -3.53
CA MET A 237 2.53 28.43 -3.96
C MET A 237 3.40 28.96 -2.82
N LYS A 238 2.92 29.01 -1.58
CA LYS A 238 3.74 29.45 -0.43
C LYS A 238 4.81 28.43 -0.05
N LEU A 239 4.51 27.14 -0.20
CA LEU A 239 5.45 26.06 0.09
C LEU A 239 6.53 25.94 -1.00
N ASN A 240 6.24 26.42 -2.21
CA ASN A 240 7.17 26.42 -3.33
C ASN A 240 8.05 27.67 -3.34
N ALA A 241 9.38 27.48 -3.36
CA ALA A 241 10.37 28.56 -3.36
C ALA A 241 10.21 29.59 -4.51
N PHE A 242 9.51 29.22 -5.59
CA PHE A 242 9.29 30.06 -6.76
C PHE A 242 7.89 30.67 -6.85
N GLY A 243 7.03 30.44 -5.85
CA GLY A 243 5.67 30.96 -5.86
C GLY A 243 4.86 30.45 -7.06
N VAL A 244 5.10 29.21 -7.51
CA VAL A 244 4.37 28.60 -8.62
C VAL A 244 3.33 27.60 -8.11
N PRO A 245 2.21 27.40 -8.83
CA PRO A 245 1.26 26.34 -8.53
C PRO A 245 1.93 24.97 -8.48
N SER A 246 1.38 24.03 -7.69
CA SER A 246 1.92 22.67 -7.62
C SER A 246 1.81 21.94 -8.96
N PHE A 247 0.75 22.20 -9.72
CA PHE A 247 0.43 21.51 -10.97
C PHE A 247 0.20 22.47 -12.14
N ASP A 248 0.53 22.04 -13.35
CA ASP A 248 0.08 22.68 -14.59
C ASP A 248 -1.34 22.23 -14.97
N ASP A 249 -1.92 22.85 -16.00
CA ASP A 249 -3.30 22.62 -16.46
C ASP A 249 -3.60 21.16 -16.83
N ASP A 250 -2.58 20.38 -17.18
CA ASP A 250 -2.71 18.94 -17.47
C ASP A 250 -2.64 18.08 -16.19
N GLY A 251 -2.48 18.69 -15.02
CA GLY A 251 -2.29 18.01 -13.75
C GLY A 251 -0.92 17.38 -13.57
N ARG A 252 0.10 17.84 -14.31
CA ARG A 252 1.50 17.44 -14.11
C ARG A 252 2.17 18.40 -13.13
N VAL A 253 3.19 17.94 -12.40
CA VAL A 253 3.94 18.82 -11.49
C VAL A 253 4.51 20.00 -12.28
N SER A 254 4.32 21.24 -11.84
CA SER A 254 4.86 22.40 -12.56
C SER A 254 6.40 22.39 -12.56
N GLU A 255 7.04 22.90 -13.62
CA GLU A 255 8.51 22.81 -13.82
C GLU A 255 9.35 23.39 -12.67
N LYS A 256 8.82 24.40 -11.96
CA LYS A 256 9.50 25.08 -10.85
C LYS A 256 9.00 24.62 -9.48
N THR A 257 8.12 23.64 -9.42
CA THR A 257 7.60 23.10 -8.16
C THR A 257 8.55 22.07 -7.61
N TYR A 258 8.83 22.16 -6.31
CA TYR A 258 9.89 21.39 -5.69
C TYR A 258 9.49 20.93 -4.29
N LYS A 259 9.80 19.67 -3.96
CA LYS A 259 9.50 18.96 -2.71
C LYS A 259 8.02 18.79 -2.39
N VAL A 260 7.27 19.87 -2.17
CA VAL A 260 5.91 19.79 -1.62
C VAL A 260 4.86 20.14 -2.67
N LEU A 261 3.83 19.31 -2.75
CA LEU A 261 2.69 19.42 -3.64
C LEU A 261 1.42 19.58 -2.81
N TRP A 262 0.59 20.54 -3.17
CA TRP A 262 -0.70 20.78 -2.50
C TRP A 262 -1.85 20.43 -3.43
N GLU A 263 -2.67 19.47 -3.03
CA GLU A 263 -3.90 19.11 -3.75
C GLU A 263 -5.15 19.70 -3.08
N CYS A 264 -6.21 19.90 -3.85
CA CYS A 264 -7.54 20.10 -3.27
C CYS A 264 -8.00 18.80 -2.57
N GLY A 265 -8.49 18.88 -1.33
CA GLY A 265 -9.08 17.77 -0.58
C GLY A 265 -10.54 17.48 -0.95
N GLU A 266 -11.13 16.44 -0.36
CA GLU A 266 -12.52 16.05 -0.60
C GLU A 266 -13.54 17.11 -0.18
N LEU A 267 -13.17 17.97 0.79
CA LEU A 267 -14.00 19.06 1.28
C LEU A 267 -14.06 20.27 0.32
N CYS A 268 -13.23 20.30 -0.73
CA CYS A 268 -13.21 21.40 -1.70
C CYS A 268 -14.43 21.37 -2.64
N GLY A 269 -15.00 22.54 -2.94
CA GLY A 269 -16.14 22.71 -3.86
C GLY A 269 -15.84 22.41 -5.34
N CYS A 270 -14.56 22.26 -5.71
CA CYS A 270 -14.09 22.15 -7.10
C CYS A 270 -14.34 20.79 -7.76
N GLY A 271 -14.80 19.80 -6.98
CA GLY A 271 -15.16 18.48 -7.47
C GLY A 271 -13.98 17.60 -7.91
N PRO A 272 -14.25 16.35 -8.32
CA PRO A 272 -13.22 15.33 -8.58
C PRO A 272 -12.39 15.58 -9.85
N SER A 273 -12.91 16.36 -10.80
CA SER A 273 -12.21 16.70 -12.04
C SER A 273 -11.24 17.89 -11.89
N CYS A 274 -11.04 18.39 -10.68
CA CYS A 274 -10.09 19.47 -10.43
C CYS A 274 -8.67 19.03 -10.83
N PHE A 275 -7.99 19.84 -11.63
CA PHE A 275 -6.64 19.50 -12.13
C PHE A 275 -5.64 19.27 -10.99
N THR A 276 -5.79 19.98 -9.85
CA THR A 276 -4.96 19.81 -8.65
C THR A 276 -5.14 18.49 -7.92
N LYS A 277 -6.24 17.76 -8.17
CA LYS A 277 -6.49 16.42 -7.61
C LYS A 277 -5.77 15.36 -8.45
N ALA A 278 -4.47 15.54 -8.67
CA ALA A 278 -3.73 14.80 -9.68
C ALA A 278 -3.47 13.34 -9.27
N SER A 279 -3.02 13.13 -8.05
CA SER A 279 -2.80 11.80 -7.46
C SER A 279 -4.11 11.08 -7.14
N GLN A 280 -5.14 11.83 -6.73
CA GLN A 280 -6.48 11.31 -6.42
C GLN A 280 -7.19 10.66 -7.61
N ARG A 281 -6.76 10.93 -8.85
CA ARG A 281 -7.26 10.23 -10.05
C ARG A 281 -6.76 8.78 -10.15
N GLY A 282 -5.89 8.37 -9.23
CA GLY A 282 -5.26 7.06 -9.22
C GLY A 282 -4.21 6.89 -10.31
N ARG A 283 -3.56 5.73 -10.31
CA ARG A 283 -2.53 5.36 -11.28
C ARG A 283 -3.04 5.50 -12.72
N GLN A 284 -2.28 6.20 -13.56
CA GLN A 284 -2.57 6.43 -14.99
C GLN A 284 -1.62 5.65 -15.93
N ALA A 285 -1.03 4.56 -15.44
CA ALA A 285 0.01 3.79 -16.12
C ALA A 285 -0.21 2.29 -15.93
N LYS A 286 -0.21 1.51 -17.03
CA LYS A 286 -0.17 0.05 -16.94
C LYS A 286 1.21 -0.37 -16.48
N LEU A 287 1.28 -1.20 -15.45
CA LEU A 287 2.53 -1.58 -14.82
C LEU A 287 2.73 -3.09 -14.84
N ARG A 288 3.98 -3.51 -14.80
CA ARG A 288 4.36 -4.91 -14.66
C ARG A 288 5.38 -5.06 -13.56
N ILE A 289 5.05 -5.85 -12.54
CA ILE A 289 5.97 -6.27 -11.50
C ILE A 289 6.72 -7.51 -12.04
N GLU A 290 8.05 -7.43 -12.13
CA GLU A 290 8.89 -8.51 -12.64
C GLU A 290 10.00 -8.90 -11.68
N ARG A 291 10.23 -10.21 -11.55
CA ARG A 291 11.36 -10.75 -10.80
C ARG A 291 12.66 -10.58 -11.58
N LEU A 292 13.65 -9.95 -10.95
CA LEU A 292 14.97 -9.64 -11.50
C LEU A 292 16.08 -10.41 -10.77
N PRO A 293 17.11 -10.91 -11.48
CA PRO A 293 18.15 -11.77 -10.91
C PRO A 293 18.95 -11.19 -9.73
N LYS A 294 19.11 -9.86 -9.66
CA LYS A 294 20.01 -9.19 -8.69
C LYS A 294 19.35 -8.10 -7.86
N LYS A 295 18.09 -7.78 -8.15
CA LYS A 295 17.38 -6.65 -7.55
C LYS A 295 16.08 -7.06 -6.88
N GLY A 296 15.78 -8.36 -6.86
CA GLY A 296 14.50 -8.84 -6.38
C GLY A 296 13.38 -8.49 -7.35
N TRP A 297 12.27 -7.97 -6.85
CA TRP A 297 11.17 -7.51 -7.70
C TRP A 297 11.42 -6.08 -8.20
N GLY A 298 10.96 -5.76 -9.41
CA GLY A 298 11.02 -4.42 -9.98
C GLY A 298 9.73 -4.08 -10.73
N VAL A 299 9.45 -2.80 -10.92
CA VAL A 299 8.25 -2.34 -11.64
C VAL A 299 8.64 -1.73 -12.97
N PHE A 300 7.90 -2.07 -14.02
CA PHE A 300 8.15 -1.65 -15.39
C PHE A 300 6.91 -1.01 -15.99
N LEU A 301 7.11 -0.09 -16.93
CA LEU A 301 6.02 0.44 -17.75
C LEU A 301 5.56 -0.63 -18.76
N ASP A 302 4.26 -0.96 -18.74
CA ASP A 302 3.65 -2.05 -19.50
C ASP A 302 2.58 -1.54 -20.49
N GLN A 303 2.87 -0.41 -21.14
CA GLN A 303 2.06 0.18 -22.20
C GLN A 303 2.94 0.78 -23.29
N GLU A 304 2.45 0.78 -24.53
CA GLU A 304 3.17 1.30 -25.69
C GLU A 304 3.27 2.83 -25.65
N GLU A 305 2.24 3.50 -25.12
CA GLU A 305 2.22 4.94 -24.94
C GLU A 305 3.21 5.35 -23.84
N ALA A 306 4.26 6.05 -24.26
CA ALA A 306 5.22 6.61 -23.34
C ALA A 306 4.58 7.62 -22.38
N ILE A 307 5.05 7.64 -21.13
CA ILE A 307 4.60 8.59 -20.11
C ILE A 307 5.44 9.85 -20.23
N GLU A 308 4.78 10.99 -20.33
CA GLU A 308 5.44 12.30 -20.38
C GLU A 308 6.07 12.67 -19.02
N PRO A 309 7.13 13.50 -19.00
CA PRO A 309 7.72 13.99 -17.75
C PRO A 309 6.69 14.68 -16.85
N ARG A 310 6.94 14.70 -15.54
CA ARG A 310 6.15 15.35 -14.49
C ARG A 310 4.77 14.72 -14.28
N THR A 311 4.57 13.49 -14.74
CA THR A 311 3.30 12.76 -14.65
C THR A 311 3.28 11.86 -13.40
N PHE A 312 2.15 11.82 -12.71
CA PHE A 312 1.94 10.98 -11.52
C PHE A 312 2.02 9.49 -11.86
N ILE A 313 2.67 8.71 -11.00
CA ILE A 313 2.75 7.25 -11.10
C ILE A 313 2.00 6.60 -9.93
N ALA A 314 2.43 6.87 -8.69
CA ALA A 314 1.88 6.23 -7.49
C ALA A 314 2.15 7.08 -6.24
N ARG A 315 1.31 6.92 -5.21
CA ARG A 315 1.63 7.29 -3.81
C ARG A 315 2.45 6.16 -3.19
N TYR A 316 3.42 6.46 -2.33
CA TYR A 316 4.05 5.45 -1.47
C TYR A 316 3.15 5.22 -0.26
N ILE A 317 2.48 4.08 -0.23
CA ILE A 317 1.50 3.74 0.80
C ILE A 317 2.05 2.61 1.65
N GLY A 318 1.87 2.74 2.97
CA GLY A 318 2.27 1.78 3.98
C GLY A 318 1.54 2.05 5.29
N GLU A 319 1.93 1.32 6.33
CA GLU A 319 1.55 1.63 7.70
C GLU A 319 2.32 2.87 8.15
N LEU A 320 1.61 3.92 8.56
CA LEU A 320 2.20 5.08 9.21
C LEU A 320 2.47 4.71 10.68
N ILE A 321 3.74 4.73 11.07
CA ILE A 321 4.22 4.32 12.40
C ILE A 321 5.05 5.44 13.04
N THR A 322 5.20 5.41 14.37
CA THR A 322 6.08 6.34 15.07
C THR A 322 7.55 5.99 14.85
N GLU A 323 8.45 6.93 15.08
CA GLU A 323 9.90 6.73 14.96
C GLU A 323 10.38 5.58 15.86
N GLU A 324 9.85 5.43 17.07
CA GLU A 324 10.24 4.35 17.98
C GLU A 324 9.89 2.97 17.40
N VAL A 325 8.70 2.83 16.80
CA VAL A 325 8.29 1.60 16.14
C VAL A 325 9.14 1.33 14.90
N ALA A 326 9.51 2.39 14.16
CA ALA A 326 10.35 2.28 12.97
C ALA A 326 11.77 1.79 13.33
N GLU A 327 12.38 2.32 14.40
CA GLU A 327 13.69 1.86 14.89
C GLU A 327 13.64 0.37 15.28
N GLU A 328 12.63 -0.03 16.05
CA GLU A 328 12.44 -1.43 16.46
C GLU A 328 12.31 -2.38 15.25
N ARG A 329 11.48 -2.01 14.26
CA ARG A 329 11.29 -2.80 13.04
C ARG A 329 12.53 -2.78 12.15
N GLY A 330 13.22 -1.64 12.05
CA GLY A 330 14.45 -1.47 11.27
C GLY A 330 15.55 -2.46 11.68
N ILE A 331 15.73 -2.67 12.99
CA ILE A 331 16.68 -3.68 13.53
C ILE A 331 16.34 -5.10 13.05
N ALA A 332 15.05 -5.43 12.89
CA ALA A 332 14.61 -6.71 12.36
C ALA A 332 14.81 -6.79 10.84
N TYR A 333 14.52 -5.71 10.12
CA TYR A 333 14.60 -5.61 8.65
C TYR A 333 16.04 -5.62 8.12
N ASP A 334 16.97 -4.96 8.80
CA ASP A 334 18.39 -4.89 8.41
C ASP A 334 19.06 -6.26 8.35
N LYS A 335 18.63 -7.19 9.22
CA LYS A 335 19.12 -8.58 9.22
C LYS A 335 18.75 -9.33 7.94
N ASN A 336 17.69 -8.90 7.26
CA ASN A 336 17.10 -9.56 6.08
C ASN A 336 17.26 -8.75 4.79
N GLY A 337 17.82 -7.53 4.87
CA GLY A 337 18.03 -6.65 3.72
C GLY A 337 16.74 -6.11 3.10
N ALA A 338 15.64 -6.08 3.85
CA ALA A 338 14.31 -5.70 3.40
C ALA A 338 13.91 -4.34 4.00
N THR A 339 14.43 -3.24 3.47
CA THR A 339 14.14 -1.89 3.96
C THR A 339 12.96 -1.28 3.19
N TYR A 340 11.78 -1.25 3.81
CA TYR A 340 10.56 -0.60 3.28
C TYR A 340 10.11 0.58 4.16
N LEU A 341 11.02 1.07 5.00
CA LEU A 341 10.82 2.21 5.88
C LEU A 341 11.17 3.50 5.12
N PHE A 342 10.29 4.49 5.20
CA PHE A 342 10.49 5.84 4.67
C PHE A 342 10.18 6.88 5.73
N ASP A 343 11.22 7.57 6.21
CA ASP A 343 11.07 8.63 7.21
C ASP A 343 10.41 9.86 6.58
N LEU A 344 9.46 10.46 7.30
CA LEU A 344 8.79 11.72 6.94
C LEU A 344 9.43 12.90 7.68
N ASP A 345 10.76 12.98 7.67
CA ASP A 345 11.56 14.01 8.34
C ASP A 345 11.55 15.35 7.57
N HIS A 346 10.37 15.91 7.28
CA HIS A 346 10.28 17.22 6.63
C HIS A 346 10.39 18.39 7.62
N ASN A 347 10.07 18.19 8.90
CA ASN A 347 10.05 19.25 9.90
C ASN A 347 11.31 19.22 10.76
N ASP A 348 12.00 20.35 10.92
CA ASP A 348 13.17 20.49 11.81
C ASP A 348 12.79 20.41 13.31
N ASN A 349 11.50 20.27 13.62
CA ASN A 349 11.01 20.09 14.98
C ASN A 349 10.87 18.58 15.23
N ASP A 350 11.62 18.04 16.20
CA ASP A 350 11.61 16.63 16.64
C ASP A 350 10.24 16.13 17.20
N GLU A 351 9.13 16.84 16.95
CA GLU A 351 7.78 16.49 17.40
C GLU A 351 6.93 16.02 16.20
N GLY A 352 6.58 14.73 16.17
CA GLY A 352 5.60 14.18 15.22
C GLY A 352 6.15 13.60 13.93
N ASN A 353 7.44 13.21 13.90
CA ASN A 353 8.01 12.49 12.78
C ASN A 353 7.45 11.06 12.72
N TYR A 354 6.70 10.78 11.66
CA TYR A 354 6.23 9.43 11.36
C TYR A 354 7.13 8.78 10.30
N CYS A 355 7.07 7.46 10.23
CA CYS A 355 7.70 6.66 9.19
C CYS A 355 6.62 5.88 8.43
N ILE A 356 6.74 5.74 7.12
CA ILE A 356 5.90 4.86 6.31
C ILE A 356 6.58 3.50 6.22
N ASP A 357 5.93 2.46 6.73
CA ASP A 357 6.37 1.06 6.61
C ASP A 357 5.52 0.31 5.56
N ALA A 358 6.12 0.04 4.40
CA ALA A 358 5.48 -0.73 3.33
C ALA A 358 5.80 -2.24 3.35
N PHE A 359 6.27 -2.78 4.49
CA PHE A 359 6.63 -4.19 4.62
C PHE A 359 5.41 -5.11 4.45
N SER A 360 4.34 -4.89 5.23
CA SER A 360 3.13 -5.73 5.26
C SER A 360 1.89 -5.11 4.62
N TYR A 361 1.85 -3.79 4.42
CA TYR A 361 0.72 -3.08 3.83
C TYR A 361 1.23 -2.09 2.80
N GLY A 362 0.50 -1.89 1.70
CA GLY A 362 0.86 -0.87 0.71
C GLY A 362 0.37 -1.18 -0.69
N ASN A 363 1.05 -0.65 -1.69
CA ASN A 363 0.72 -0.86 -3.10
C ASN A 363 1.97 -1.26 -3.91
N GLU A 364 1.89 -1.21 -5.25
CA GLU A 364 2.99 -1.55 -6.14
C GLU A 364 4.27 -0.71 -5.95
N SER A 365 4.19 0.47 -5.34
CA SER A 365 5.33 1.38 -5.17
C SER A 365 6.43 0.79 -4.29
N ARG A 366 6.09 -0.18 -3.42
CA ARG A 366 7.06 -0.91 -2.59
C ARG A 366 8.11 -1.67 -3.40
N PHE A 367 7.82 -1.93 -4.68
CA PHE A 367 8.70 -2.65 -5.60
C PHE A 367 9.53 -1.71 -6.49
N PHE A 368 9.44 -0.39 -6.29
CA PHE A 368 10.30 0.55 -7.02
C PHE A 368 11.76 0.43 -6.56
N ASN A 369 12.63 0.14 -7.52
CA ASN A 369 14.05 -0.07 -7.26
C ASN A 369 14.83 1.25 -7.26
N HIS A 370 15.99 1.21 -6.60
CA HIS A 370 16.96 2.29 -6.65
C HIS A 370 17.62 2.42 -8.03
N SER A 371 17.81 3.67 -8.49
CA SER A 371 18.78 4.02 -9.52
C SER A 371 19.56 5.27 -9.16
N CYS A 372 20.86 5.31 -9.53
CA CYS A 372 21.67 6.53 -9.44
C CYS A 372 21.36 7.53 -10.56
N GLU A 373 20.71 7.08 -11.65
CA GLU A 373 20.13 7.90 -12.72
C GLU A 373 18.64 7.54 -12.84
N PRO A 374 17.80 7.91 -11.85
CA PRO A 374 16.41 7.52 -11.80
C PRO A 374 15.58 8.21 -12.88
N ASN A 375 14.44 7.61 -13.22
CA ASN A 375 13.44 8.19 -14.11
C ASN A 375 12.20 8.74 -13.38
N MET A 376 12.15 8.61 -12.06
CA MET A 376 11.15 9.22 -11.20
C MET A 376 11.78 10.13 -10.14
N SER A 377 10.99 11.10 -9.69
CA SER A 377 11.25 11.97 -8.56
C SER A 377 10.19 11.77 -7.49
N VAL A 378 10.59 12.01 -6.24
CA VAL A 378 9.72 11.92 -5.07
C VAL A 378 9.27 13.32 -4.68
N TYR A 379 7.98 13.46 -4.42
CA TYR A 379 7.36 14.67 -3.88
C TYR A 379 6.48 14.32 -2.68
N LEU A 380 6.41 15.23 -1.73
CA LEU A 380 5.53 15.16 -0.56
C LEU A 380 4.20 15.81 -0.92
N LEU A 381 3.12 15.06 -0.83
CA LEU A 381 1.75 15.53 -1.05
C LEU A 381 1.11 15.92 0.28
N THR A 382 0.39 17.04 0.25
CA THR A 382 -0.47 17.50 1.34
C THR A 382 -1.78 18.09 0.81
N GLY A 383 -2.69 18.42 1.72
CA GLY A 383 -4.01 18.97 1.42
C GLY A 383 -5.08 17.92 1.15
N SER A 384 -4.75 16.84 0.43
CA SER A 384 -5.69 15.75 0.09
C SER A 384 -6.22 15.03 1.33
N ASP A 385 -5.48 14.02 1.80
CA ASP A 385 -5.89 13.09 2.85
C ASP A 385 -5.39 13.54 4.22
N SER A 386 -4.47 14.51 4.24
CA SER A 386 -3.89 15.13 5.42
C SER A 386 -4.48 16.49 5.75
N GLY A 387 -5.29 17.07 4.86
CA GLY A 387 -5.91 18.38 5.09
C GLY A 387 -4.95 19.57 5.20
N GLY A 388 -3.66 19.37 4.88
CA GLY A 388 -2.63 20.37 5.12
C GLY A 388 -1.83 20.14 6.41
N ASP A 389 -2.04 19.04 7.12
CA ASP A 389 -1.20 18.64 8.25
C ASP A 389 0.23 18.38 7.77
N GLU A 390 1.16 19.22 8.22
CA GLU A 390 2.58 19.18 7.83
C GLU A 390 3.31 17.95 8.40
N ASN A 391 2.74 17.29 9.42
CA ASN A 391 3.30 16.08 10.00
C ASN A 391 2.79 14.81 9.30
N MET A 392 1.79 14.92 8.42
CA MET A 392 1.19 13.78 7.70
C MET A 392 1.29 13.95 6.20
N LEU A 393 2.52 14.05 5.70
CA LEU A 393 2.79 14.13 4.28
C LEU A 393 2.75 12.75 3.64
N THR A 394 2.22 12.67 2.42
CA THR A 394 2.24 11.42 1.64
C THR A 394 3.35 11.48 0.60
N LEU A 395 4.29 10.53 0.59
CA LEU A 395 5.27 10.44 -0.50
C LEU A 395 4.58 10.04 -1.81
N SER A 396 5.05 10.58 -2.92
CA SER A 396 4.50 10.31 -4.25
C SER A 396 5.56 10.34 -5.33
N PHE A 397 5.39 9.48 -6.34
CA PHE A 397 6.32 9.31 -7.45
C PHE A 397 5.78 9.94 -8.72
N TRP A 398 6.64 10.74 -9.33
CA TRP A 398 6.35 11.49 -10.55
C TRP A 398 7.48 11.28 -11.54
N THR A 399 7.17 11.13 -12.83
CA THR A 399 8.20 10.95 -13.85
C THR A 399 9.10 12.18 -13.93
N ASN A 400 10.42 11.97 -14.03
CA ASN A 400 11.41 13.05 -14.17
C ASN A 400 11.98 13.16 -15.61
N ARG A 401 11.47 12.34 -16.51
CA ARG A 401 11.72 12.37 -17.94
C ARG A 401 10.62 11.55 -18.61
N LYS A 402 10.64 11.53 -19.93
CA LYS A 402 9.80 10.61 -20.70
C LYS A 402 10.21 9.17 -20.38
N ILE A 403 9.23 8.30 -20.15
CA ILE A 403 9.43 6.86 -19.88
C ILE A 403 8.76 6.06 -20.99
N SER A 404 9.51 5.19 -21.64
CA SER A 404 9.04 4.35 -22.74
C SER A 404 8.65 2.95 -22.27
N TYR A 405 7.89 2.23 -23.10
CA TYR A 405 7.54 0.83 -22.87
C TYR A 405 8.74 -0.02 -22.45
N GLY A 406 8.56 -0.85 -21.42
CA GLY A 406 9.58 -1.79 -20.94
C GLY A 406 10.70 -1.15 -20.12
N GLU A 407 10.68 0.16 -19.88
CA GLU A 407 11.61 0.79 -18.94
C GLU A 407 11.21 0.50 -17.48
N GLU A 408 12.21 0.22 -16.64
CA GLU A 408 12.02 0.06 -15.20
C GLU A 408 11.79 1.41 -14.52
N LEU A 409 10.79 1.48 -13.65
CA LEU A 409 10.49 2.65 -12.83
C LEU A 409 11.40 2.64 -11.61
N THR A 410 12.24 3.67 -11.49
CA THR A 410 13.27 3.76 -10.46
C THR A 410 13.37 5.18 -9.88
N PHE A 411 13.77 5.26 -8.62
CA PHE A 411 14.02 6.52 -7.91
C PHE A 411 15.33 6.48 -7.12
N ASP A 412 15.80 7.62 -6.64
CA ASP A 412 16.97 7.68 -5.76
C ASP A 412 16.52 7.51 -4.31
N TYR A 413 16.93 6.42 -3.66
CA TYR A 413 16.51 6.10 -2.28
C TYR A 413 16.94 7.17 -1.28
N THR A 414 18.01 7.90 -1.58
CA THR A 414 18.46 9.01 -0.74
C THR A 414 17.60 10.28 -0.84
N GLY A 415 16.67 10.35 -1.80
CA GLY A 415 15.92 11.57 -2.12
C GLY A 415 16.77 12.73 -2.67
N LYS A 416 18.07 12.56 -2.87
CA LYS A 416 19.01 13.63 -3.28
C LYS A 416 19.03 13.90 -4.78
N PHE A 417 18.33 13.09 -5.58
CA PHE A 417 18.34 13.29 -7.02
C PHE A 417 17.57 14.56 -7.39
N ILE A 418 18.26 15.45 -8.12
CA ILE A 418 17.72 16.70 -8.61
C ILE A 418 17.49 16.57 -10.13
N PRO A 419 16.23 16.59 -10.61
CA PRO A 419 15.95 16.66 -12.04
C PRO A 419 16.65 17.84 -12.70
N LYS A 420 17.01 17.67 -13.98
CA LYS A 420 17.81 18.68 -14.73
C LYS A 420 17.17 20.06 -14.79
N TRP A 421 15.85 20.17 -14.77
CA TRP A 421 15.15 21.46 -14.75
C TRP A 421 15.20 22.18 -13.39
N HIS A 422 15.61 21.48 -12.33
CA HIS A 422 15.94 22.09 -11.04
C HIS A 422 17.45 22.39 -10.90
N ALA A 423 18.29 21.87 -11.81
CA ALA A 423 19.74 22.08 -11.80
C ALA A 423 20.09 23.50 -12.25
N GLY A 424 20.37 24.38 -11.29
CA GLY A 424 20.64 25.81 -11.51
C GLY A 424 20.14 26.69 -10.37
N HIS A 425 19.33 26.13 -9.48
CA HIS A 425 18.90 26.77 -8.25
C HIS A 425 19.74 26.23 -7.10
N ASN A 426 20.47 27.10 -6.39
CA ASN A 426 21.22 26.78 -5.16
C ASN A 426 20.22 26.38 -4.06
N ILE A 427 19.65 25.19 -4.17
CA ILE A 427 18.82 24.59 -3.16
C ILE A 427 19.73 23.60 -2.46
N GLU A 428 20.22 23.96 -1.28
CA GLU A 428 21.02 23.05 -0.46
C GLU A 428 20.13 21.92 0.04
N PHE A 429 20.52 20.68 -0.27
CA PHE A 429 19.88 19.50 0.27
C PHE A 429 20.61 19.14 1.56
N ARG A 430 19.95 19.29 2.71
CA ARG A 430 20.30 18.51 3.89
C ARG A 430 19.93 17.07 3.58
N GLY A 431 20.87 16.33 3.01
CA GLY A 431 20.73 14.90 2.84
C GLY A 431 21.23 14.19 4.09
N ALA A 432 20.58 13.09 4.48
CA ALA A 432 21.13 12.15 5.45
C ALA A 432 22.61 11.87 5.14
N THR A 433 23.47 11.90 6.16
CA THR A 433 24.87 11.47 6.02
C THR A 433 24.87 10.05 5.46
N ALA A 434 25.57 9.84 4.34
CA ALA A 434 25.62 8.54 3.69
C ALA A 434 26.04 7.48 4.71
N GLY A 435 25.09 6.65 5.15
CA GLY A 435 25.39 5.47 5.94
C GLY A 435 26.28 4.52 5.13
N ASN A 436 27.14 3.78 5.81
CA ASN A 436 27.91 2.70 5.19
C ASN A 436 26.96 1.53 4.86
N SER A 437 26.22 1.64 3.77
CA SER A 437 25.42 0.52 3.26
C SER A 437 26.34 -0.56 2.68
N THR A 438 26.02 -1.81 3.01
CA THR A 438 26.71 -3.00 2.50
C THR A 438 26.04 -3.55 1.23
N GLN A 439 24.96 -2.92 0.75
CA GLN A 439 24.22 -3.40 -0.42
C GLN A 439 24.77 -2.83 -1.73
N ARG A 440 25.20 -3.72 -2.62
CA ARG A 440 25.76 -3.33 -3.93
C ARG A 440 24.66 -2.84 -4.87
N CYS A 441 24.92 -1.73 -5.56
CA CYS A 441 23.99 -1.16 -6.53
C CYS A 441 24.13 -1.85 -7.90
N TYR A 442 23.00 -2.30 -8.44
CA TYR A 442 22.89 -2.94 -9.76
C TYR A 442 22.02 -2.15 -10.75
N CYS A 443 21.94 -0.83 -10.59
CA CYS A 443 21.06 0.02 -11.42
C CYS A 443 21.48 0.14 -12.90
N GLY A 444 22.74 -0.18 -13.22
CA GLY A 444 23.24 -0.10 -14.60
C GLY A 444 23.53 1.32 -15.12
N ALA A 445 23.30 2.36 -14.30
CA ALA A 445 23.60 3.75 -14.65
C ALA A 445 25.10 3.97 -14.91
N LYS A 446 25.44 4.87 -15.84
CA LYS A 446 26.84 5.22 -16.14
C LYS A 446 27.51 5.90 -14.95
N SER A 447 26.76 6.73 -14.22
CA SER A 447 27.21 7.40 -13.00
C SER A 447 26.88 6.62 -11.71
N CYS A 448 26.78 5.29 -11.78
CA CYS A 448 26.45 4.45 -10.62
C CYS A 448 27.44 4.63 -9.45
N ARG A 449 26.89 4.89 -8.26
CA ARG A 449 27.61 5.08 -6.98
C ARG A 449 28.18 3.78 -6.38
N GLN A 450 28.02 2.65 -7.08
CA GLN A 450 28.44 1.29 -6.70
C GLN A 450 27.70 0.67 -5.51
N TRP A 451 27.21 1.47 -4.57
CA TRP A 451 26.48 1.02 -3.38
C TRP A 451 25.14 1.76 -3.28
N ILE A 452 24.11 1.06 -2.81
CA ILE A 452 22.81 1.67 -2.50
C ILE A 452 23.01 2.51 -1.24
N GLN A 453 22.52 3.74 -1.24
CA GLN A 453 22.49 4.57 -0.05
C GLN A 453 21.03 4.74 0.33
N PHE A 454 20.72 4.50 1.59
CA PHE A 454 19.41 4.73 2.19
C PHE A 454 19.43 6.11 2.82
#